data_AF-A0A4Y2UQJ2-F1
#
_entry.id   AF-A0A4Y2UQJ2-F1
#
_cell.length_a   1.000
_cell.length_b   1.000
_cell.length_c   1.000
_cell.angle_alpha   90.00
_cell.angle_beta   90.00
_cell.angle_gamma   90.00
#
_symmetry.space_group_name_H-M   'P 1'
#
loop_
_entity.id
_entity.type
_entity.pdbx_description
1 polymer ?
#
loop_
_entity_poly.entity_id
_entity_poly.type
_entity_poly.pdbx_seq_one_letter_code
_entity_poly.pdbx_strand_id
1 'polypeptide(L)'
;MTLNVEVGEYHPEHLSRGAQIAIHSPYDVPSPMSDGQLLNLGAIYRFYVRLSRLQLLPAPYKSRCRDYMSEWQANGGKGPVTQKMCKEKCKLDKSLEFFGCADRKINYPHNETLCQMGKS
;
A
#
# COMPACT_ATOMS: atom_id res chain seq x y z
N MET A 1 -18.23 -7.23 -13.55
CA MET A 1 -17.95 -7.76 -12.21
C MET A 1 -19.12 -7.40 -11.32
N THR A 2 -19.65 -8.38 -10.58
CA THR A 2 -20.70 -8.16 -9.58
C THR A 2 -20.09 -8.46 -8.22
N LEU A 3 -20.24 -7.54 -7.28
CA LEU A 3 -19.74 -7.68 -5.91
C LEU A 3 -20.92 -7.94 -4.98
N ASN A 4 -20.90 -9.08 -4.30
CA ASN A 4 -21.74 -9.30 -3.14
C ASN A 4 -20.93 -8.91 -1.89
N VAL A 5 -21.41 -7.91 -1.16
CA VAL A 5 -20.73 -7.38 0.03
C VAL A 5 -21.21 -8.04 1.33
N GLU A 6 -22.24 -8.88 1.30
CA GLU A 6 -22.79 -9.55 2.49
C GLU A 6 -23.11 -8.59 3.65
N VAL A 7 -23.96 -7.60 3.38
CA VAL A 7 -24.28 -6.49 4.31
C VAL A 7 -24.74 -6.97 5.71
N GLY A 8 -25.30 -8.18 5.79
CA GLY A 8 -25.76 -8.81 7.04
C GLY A 8 -24.65 -9.41 7.91
N GLU A 9 -23.44 -9.60 7.38
CA GLU A 9 -22.31 -10.18 8.12
C GLU A 9 -21.42 -9.12 8.80
N TYR A 10 -21.64 -7.83 8.51
CA TYR A 10 -20.88 -6.76 9.14
C TYR A 10 -21.23 -6.62 10.63
N HIS A 11 -20.23 -6.31 11.45
CA HIS A 11 -20.45 -5.91 12.83
C HIS A 11 -21.37 -4.67 12.90
N PRO A 12 -22.35 -4.61 13.83
CA PRO A 12 -23.33 -3.53 13.89
C PRO A 12 -22.74 -2.12 14.02
N GLU A 13 -21.56 -2.01 14.62
CA GLU A 13 -20.87 -0.74 14.87
C GLU A 13 -20.17 -0.15 13.62
N HIS A 14 -20.06 -0.90 12.52
CA HIS A 14 -19.48 -0.36 11.29
C HIS A 14 -20.42 0.63 10.62
N LEU A 15 -20.04 1.91 10.69
CA LEU A 15 -20.77 3.04 10.11
C LEU A 15 -20.74 3.07 8.56
N SER A 16 -19.78 2.40 7.93
CA SER A 16 -19.67 2.31 6.47
C SER A 16 -19.66 0.86 6.02
N ARG A 17 -20.46 0.57 4.99
CA ARG A 17 -20.60 -0.75 4.38
C ARG A 17 -20.47 -0.58 2.87
N GLY A 18 -19.60 -1.38 2.27
CA GLY A 18 -19.25 -1.20 0.87
C GLY A 18 -17.97 -1.91 0.51
N ALA A 19 -17.63 -1.82 -0.77
CA ALA A 19 -16.36 -2.31 -1.29
C ALA A 19 -15.43 -1.14 -1.57
N GLN A 20 -14.12 -1.36 -1.49
CA GLN A 20 -13.11 -0.41 -1.95
C GLN A 20 -12.35 -1.04 -3.12
N ILE A 21 -12.03 -0.22 -4.12
CA ILE A 21 -11.23 -0.65 -5.27
C ILE A 21 -10.01 0.25 -5.42
N ALA A 22 -8.83 -0.36 -5.57
CA ALA A 22 -7.59 0.32 -5.92
C ALA A 22 -7.06 -0.25 -7.23
N ILE A 23 -6.68 0.63 -8.15
CA ILE A 23 -6.06 0.26 -9.43
C ILE A 23 -4.60 0.68 -9.33
N HIS A 24 -3.69 -0.29 -9.45
CA HIS A 24 -2.26 -0.07 -9.20
C HIS A 24 -1.39 -0.86 -10.19
N SER A 25 -0.10 -0.56 -10.19
CA SER A 25 0.92 -1.31 -10.93
C SER A 25 1.10 -2.71 -10.30
N PRO A 26 1.38 -3.77 -11.08
CA PRO A 26 1.68 -5.11 -10.52
C PRO A 26 2.95 -5.12 -9.64
N TYR A 27 3.77 -4.08 -9.70
CA TYR A 27 4.97 -3.91 -8.87
C TYR A 27 4.73 -3.07 -7.62
N ASP A 28 3.49 -2.76 -7.25
CA ASP A 28 3.18 -2.03 -6.02
C ASP A 28 2.21 -2.84 -5.18
N VAL A 29 2.39 -2.83 -3.86
CA VAL A 29 1.46 -3.48 -2.93
C VAL A 29 0.36 -2.47 -2.61
N PRO A 30 -0.86 -2.64 -3.15
CA PRO A 30 -1.92 -1.68 -2.91
C PRO A 30 -2.41 -1.80 -1.47
N SER A 31 -2.81 -0.68 -0.89
CA SER A 31 -3.77 -0.73 0.21
C SER A 31 -5.04 -0.02 -0.24
N PRO A 32 -6.13 -0.77 -0.50
CA PRO A 32 -7.42 -0.16 -0.80
C PRO A 32 -7.87 0.83 0.27
N MET A 33 -7.45 0.66 1.53
CA MET A 33 -7.75 1.58 2.61
C MET A 33 -7.05 2.95 2.46
N SER A 34 -5.86 3.00 1.83
CA SER A 34 -5.13 4.27 1.63
C SER A 34 -5.29 4.85 0.24
N ASP A 35 -5.37 4.00 -0.79
CA ASP A 35 -5.32 4.41 -2.20
C ASP A 35 -6.59 4.05 -2.97
N GLY A 36 -7.58 3.45 -2.30
CA GLY A 36 -8.80 2.98 -2.93
C GLY A 36 -9.90 4.04 -3.01
N GLN A 37 -10.82 3.80 -3.95
CA GLN A 37 -12.11 4.48 -4.01
C GLN A 37 -13.19 3.61 -3.39
N LEU A 38 -14.03 4.23 -2.57
CA LEU A 38 -15.22 3.61 -2.00
C LEU A 38 -16.30 3.41 -3.08
N LEU A 39 -16.88 2.23 -3.11
CA LEU A 39 -17.99 1.85 -3.97
C LEU A 39 -19.27 1.76 -3.15
N ASN A 40 -20.20 2.69 -3.41
CA ASN A 40 -21.52 2.67 -2.82
C ASN A 40 -22.34 1.46 -3.30
N LEU A 41 -23.14 0.91 -2.40
CA LEU A 41 -24.02 -0.23 -2.66
C LEU A 41 -25.11 0.13 -3.68
N GLY A 42 -25.51 -0.85 -4.49
CA GLY A 42 -26.56 -0.70 -5.51
C GLY A 42 -26.18 0.14 -6.73
N ALA A 43 -25.00 0.75 -6.76
CA ALA A 43 -24.52 1.54 -7.88
C ALA A 43 -23.76 0.69 -8.92
N ILE A 44 -23.90 1.07 -10.19
CA ILE A 44 -23.15 0.48 -11.30
C ILE A 44 -22.01 1.43 -11.67
N TYR A 45 -20.77 0.94 -11.57
CA TYR A 45 -19.57 1.71 -11.88
C TYR A 45 -18.98 1.31 -13.24
N ARG A 46 -18.52 2.30 -14.01
CA ARG A 46 -17.70 2.12 -15.22
C ARG A 46 -16.37 2.81 -15.01
N PHE A 47 -15.30 2.02 -14.95
CA PHE A 47 -13.94 2.54 -14.76
C PHE A 47 -13.26 2.72 -16.11
N TYR A 48 -12.72 3.92 -16.35
CA TYR A 48 -11.90 4.23 -17.50
C TYR A 48 -10.47 4.46 -17.02
N VAL A 49 -9.55 3.61 -17.47
CA VAL A 49 -8.16 3.63 -17.02
C VAL A 49 -7.27 4.10 -18.17
N ARG A 50 -6.43 5.11 -17.91
CA ARG A 50 -5.39 5.55 -18.83
C ARG A 50 -4.04 5.38 -18.17
N LEU A 51 -3.16 4.60 -18.79
CA LEU A 51 -1.78 4.47 -18.35
C LEU A 51 -1.02 5.76 -18.67
N SER A 52 -0.35 6.31 -17.65
CA SER A 52 0.61 7.41 -17.81
C SER A 52 1.92 7.00 -17.16
N ARG A 53 3.04 7.37 -17.79
CA ARG A 53 4.39 7.03 -17.31
C ARG A 53 5.24 8.30 -17.27
N LEU A 54 5.85 8.54 -16.13
CA LEU A 54 6.88 9.56 -15.95
C LEU A 54 8.24 8.86 -15.81
N GLN A 55 9.20 9.21 -16.66
CA GLN A 55 10.56 8.71 -16.57
C GLN A 55 11.49 9.89 -16.23
N LEU A 56 12.14 9.79 -15.07
CA LEU A 56 13.06 10.80 -14.56
C LEU A 56 14.49 10.29 -14.66
N LEU A 57 15.45 11.21 -14.77
CA LEU A 57 16.86 10.86 -14.87
C LEU A 57 17.50 10.74 -13.47
N PRO A 58 18.49 9.85 -13.28
CA PRO A 58 19.24 9.76 -12.02
C PRO A 58 20.17 10.97 -11.83
N ALA A 59 20.99 11.00 -10.77
CA ALA A 59 22.04 12.01 -10.65
C ALA A 59 22.98 11.98 -11.89
N PRO A 60 23.49 13.12 -12.38
CA PRO A 60 23.54 14.46 -11.76
C PRO A 60 22.33 15.37 -12.07
N TYR A 61 21.29 14.87 -12.74
CA TYR A 61 20.11 15.66 -13.09
C TYR A 61 19.32 16.09 -11.83
N LYS A 62 18.59 17.21 -11.93
CA LYS A 62 17.84 17.81 -10.80
C LYS A 62 16.87 16.82 -10.13
N SER A 63 16.31 15.89 -10.88
CA SER A 63 15.41 14.85 -10.38
C SER A 63 16.04 13.95 -9.32
N ARG A 64 17.37 13.69 -9.41
CA ARG A 64 18.11 12.77 -8.52
C ARG A 64 17.32 11.48 -8.25
N CYS A 65 16.69 10.94 -9.31
CA CYS A 65 15.76 9.84 -9.17
C CYS A 65 16.52 8.56 -8.81
N ARG A 66 15.89 7.74 -7.98
CA ARG A 66 16.39 6.42 -7.59
C ARG A 66 15.63 5.35 -8.35
N ASP A 67 16.33 4.44 -9.00
CA ASP A 67 15.72 3.34 -9.74
C ASP A 67 15.47 2.13 -8.82
N TYR A 68 14.33 2.19 -8.12
CA TYR A 68 13.92 1.14 -7.19
C TYR A 68 13.73 -0.23 -7.88
N MET A 69 13.30 -0.25 -9.14
CA MET A 69 13.06 -1.51 -9.85
C MET A 69 14.38 -2.20 -10.20
N SER A 70 15.36 -1.46 -10.72
CA SER A 70 16.69 -2.01 -10.98
C SER A 70 17.38 -2.48 -9.70
N GLU A 71 17.26 -1.73 -8.60
CA GLU A 71 17.83 -2.14 -7.30
C GLU A 71 17.18 -3.41 -6.75
N TRP A 72 15.85 -3.52 -6.83
CA TRP A 72 15.12 -4.71 -6.42
C TRP A 72 15.53 -5.95 -7.23
N GLN A 73 15.67 -5.80 -8.55
CA GLN A 73 16.16 -6.86 -9.43
C GLN A 73 17.60 -7.28 -9.08
N ALA A 74 18.51 -6.31 -8.89
CA ALA A 74 19.89 -6.57 -8.52
C ALA A 74 20.01 -7.26 -7.14
N ASN A 75 19.06 -7.01 -6.24
CA ASN A 75 19.00 -7.60 -4.90
C ASN A 75 18.19 -8.92 -4.86
N GLY A 76 18.07 -9.63 -5.98
CA GLY A 76 17.41 -10.94 -6.05
C GLY A 76 15.91 -10.88 -5.72
N GLY A 77 15.23 -9.79 -6.09
CA GLY A 77 13.80 -9.63 -5.87
C GLY A 77 13.44 -9.24 -4.43
N LYS A 78 14.35 -8.56 -3.71
CA LYS A 78 14.14 -8.12 -2.32
C LYS A 78 14.25 -6.61 -2.17
N GLY A 79 13.37 -6.04 -1.33
CA GLY A 79 13.38 -4.63 -0.97
C GLY A 79 12.26 -3.81 -1.63
N PRO A 80 12.22 -2.50 -1.37
CA PRO A 80 11.17 -1.62 -1.87
C PRO A 80 11.33 -1.31 -3.36
N VAL A 81 10.24 -1.43 -4.10
CA VAL A 81 10.15 -1.15 -5.55
C VAL A 81 9.53 0.22 -5.87
N THR A 82 9.06 0.93 -4.84
CA THR A 82 8.54 2.30 -4.95
C THR A 82 9.06 3.16 -3.81
N GLN A 83 9.00 4.49 -4.00
CA GLN A 83 9.32 5.43 -2.92
C GLN A 83 8.40 5.28 -1.71
N LYS A 84 7.11 4.94 -1.93
CA LYS A 84 6.14 4.68 -0.86
C LYS A 84 6.60 3.49 -0.01
N MET A 85 6.93 2.37 -0.65
CA MET A 85 7.46 1.19 0.04
C MET A 85 8.77 1.48 0.78
N CYS A 86 9.65 2.31 0.20
CA CYS A 86 10.89 2.72 0.88
C CYS A 86 10.62 3.48 2.19
N LYS A 87 9.60 4.35 2.20
CA LYS A 87 9.19 5.07 3.42
C LYS A 87 8.55 4.14 4.45
N GLU A 88 7.67 3.24 4.01
CA GLU A 88 7.04 2.27 4.92
C GLU A 88 8.05 1.28 5.51
N LYS A 89 9.04 0.85 4.72
CA LYS A 89 10.18 0.07 5.23
C LYS A 89 10.95 0.85 6.30
N CYS A 90 11.24 2.13 6.06
CA CYS A 90 11.92 2.96 7.05
C CYS A 90 11.12 3.07 8.36
N LYS A 91 9.79 3.20 8.28
CA LYS A 91 8.93 3.17 9.47
C LYS A 91 9.01 1.83 10.20
N LEU A 92 9.03 0.70 9.48
CA LEU A 92 9.21 -0.63 10.06
C LEU A 92 10.55 -0.72 10.79
N ASP A 93 11.64 -0.38 10.11
CA ASP A 93 12.98 -0.44 10.68
C ASP A 93 13.05 0.41 11.98
N LYS A 94 12.42 1.59 12.00
CA LYS A 94 12.33 2.44 13.20
C LYS A 94 11.43 1.89 14.30
N SER A 95 10.29 1.31 13.95
CA SER A 95 9.40 0.67 14.93
C SER A 95 10.10 -0.47 15.64
N LEU A 96 10.85 -1.28 14.90
CA LEU A 96 11.65 -2.38 15.45
C LEU A 96 12.78 -1.87 16.34
N GLU A 97 13.45 -0.78 15.94
CA GLU A 97 14.52 -0.14 16.72
C GLU A 97 14.01 0.39 18.07
N PHE A 98 12.87 1.09 18.09
CA PHE A 98 12.36 1.75 19.29
C PHE A 98 11.53 0.84 20.19
N PHE A 99 10.71 -0.05 19.62
CA PHE A 99 9.71 -0.82 20.37
C PHE A 99 9.98 -2.32 20.37
N GLY A 100 10.87 -2.81 19.50
CA GLY A 100 11.11 -4.25 19.32
C GLY A 100 9.95 -5.00 18.65
N CYS A 101 9.00 -4.28 18.05
CA CYS A 101 7.83 -4.82 17.37
C CYS A 101 7.42 -3.92 16.19
N ALA A 102 6.61 -4.46 15.28
CA ALA A 102 6.08 -3.72 14.14
C ALA A 102 4.76 -3.01 14.53
N ASP A 103 4.72 -1.68 14.37
CA ASP A 103 3.49 -0.91 14.51
C ASP A 103 2.43 -1.41 13.51
N ARG A 104 1.21 -1.61 14.00
CA ARG A 104 0.08 -2.15 13.25
C ARG A 104 -0.37 -1.26 12.07
N LYS A 105 0.03 0.02 12.07
CA LYS A 105 -0.29 0.98 11.01
C LYS A 105 0.72 0.97 9.86
N ILE A 106 1.79 0.19 9.97
CA ILE A 106 2.82 0.11 8.94
C ILE A 106 2.29 -0.72 7.77
N ASN A 107 2.34 -0.13 6.59
CA ASN A 107 1.87 -0.78 5.37
C ASN A 107 3.07 -1.26 4.54
N TYR A 108 3.82 -2.20 5.11
CA TYR A 108 4.95 -2.86 4.46
C TYR A 108 4.90 -4.36 4.73
N PRO A 109 5.11 -5.24 3.74
CA PRO A 109 5.17 -6.67 3.97
C PRO A 109 6.32 -7.05 4.91
N HIS A 110 5.99 -7.72 6.01
CA HIS A 110 6.93 -8.01 7.10
C HIS A 110 6.49 -9.26 7.89
N ASN A 111 7.41 -9.89 8.61
CA ASN A 111 7.16 -11.13 9.37
C ASN A 111 7.30 -10.94 10.89
N GLU A 112 7.69 -9.74 11.31
CA GLU A 112 7.92 -9.36 12.69
C GLU A 112 6.60 -9.26 13.46
N THR A 113 6.69 -9.48 14.78
CA THR A 113 5.52 -9.45 15.67
C THR A 113 4.92 -8.05 15.75
N LEU A 114 3.58 -7.98 15.69
CA LEU A 114 2.85 -6.72 15.82
C LEU A 114 2.88 -6.21 17.26
N CYS A 115 3.00 -4.89 17.43
CA CYS A 115 2.92 -4.25 18.73
C CYS A 115 1.53 -4.43 19.37
N GLN A 116 1.49 -4.61 20.69
CA GLN A 116 0.25 -4.61 21.47
C GLN A 116 -0.37 -3.21 21.47
N MET A 117 -1.70 -3.14 21.64
CA MET A 117 -2.44 -1.87 21.75
C MET A 117 -1.82 -0.99 22.86
N GLY A 118 -1.43 0.24 22.52
CA GLY A 118 -0.86 1.21 23.46
C GLY A 118 0.68 1.25 23.54
N LYS A 119 1.40 0.48 22.71
CA LYS A 119 2.88 0.50 22.62
C LYS A 119 3.44 1.12 21.32
N SER A 120 2.73 2.09 20.74
CA SER A 120 3.09 2.77 19.49
C SER A 120 3.15 4.28 19.67
#